data_AF-A0A8H4XU77-F1
#
_entry.id   AF-A0A8H4XU77-F1
#
_cell.length_a   1.000
_cell.length_b   1.000
_cell.length_c   1.000
_cell.angle_alpha   90.00
_cell.angle_beta   90.00
_cell.angle_gamma   90.00
#
_symmetry.space_group_name_H-M   'P 1'
#
loop_
_entity.id
_entity.type
_entity.pdbx_description
1 polymer ?
#
loop_
_entity_poly.entity_id
_entity_poly.type
_entity_poly.pdbx_seq_one_letter_code
_entity_poly.pdbx_strand_id
1 'polypeptide(L)'
;MFHNKTKGHLWDIVDDDAIVDYPMSVEMIPQGDKLLLRLSCRNDVIPPSQADLILRQLDHLLLDGLFSEDSDCTMIPEVQPELLSVTPAKEPFIPSPVSLLHEFVEKTASETPHKLALEFVSGVTSQKIAKQSWTYLELNQMGNKIARLLRSGHSNEGGLIGICFDKCPEAYFSILGILKSGHAYVAIDPTAPLARKQFIINDSGANTVLCVSDRYDELRQLTGAE
;
A
#
# COMPACT_ATOMS: atom_id res chain seq x y z
N MET A 1 1.48 64.94 17.43
CA MET A 1 0.85 66.25 17.71
C MET A 1 -0.09 66.55 16.54
N PHE A 2 -1.33 66.92 16.85
CA PHE A 2 -2.51 66.93 15.98
C PHE A 2 -2.38 67.76 14.68
N HIS A 3 -2.86 67.23 13.54
CA HIS A 3 -4.20 67.56 13.02
C HIS A 3 -4.63 66.64 11.87
N ASN A 4 -5.87 66.17 11.97
CA ASN A 4 -6.56 65.26 11.08
C ASN A 4 -7.41 66.04 10.07
N LYS A 5 -7.36 65.61 8.80
CA LYS A 5 -8.41 65.59 7.75
C LYS A 5 -7.88 66.03 6.39
N THR A 6 -7.42 65.06 5.61
CA THR A 6 -7.42 65.13 4.16
C THR A 6 -8.14 63.89 3.62
N LYS A 7 -9.36 64.10 3.13
CA LYS A 7 -10.02 63.20 2.19
C LYS A 7 -9.24 63.24 0.88
N GLY A 8 -8.87 62.09 0.37
CA GLY A 8 -8.29 61.96 -0.96
C GLY A 8 -7.52 60.65 -1.19
N HIS A 9 -7.94 59.53 -0.59
CA HIS A 9 -7.49 58.24 -1.09
C HIS A 9 -8.28 57.96 -2.37
N LEU A 10 -7.61 58.03 -3.52
CA LEU A 10 -8.24 57.82 -4.83
C LEU A 10 -8.43 56.33 -5.16
N TRP A 11 -7.89 55.44 -4.32
CA TRP A 11 -7.92 54.00 -4.51
C TRP A 11 -8.15 53.33 -3.15
N ASP A 12 -9.18 52.49 -3.08
CA ASP A 12 -9.32 51.48 -2.05
C ASP A 12 -8.45 50.28 -2.45
N ILE A 13 -7.71 49.73 -1.49
CA ILE A 13 -7.03 48.45 -1.69
C ILE A 13 -8.13 47.39 -1.76
N VAL A 14 -8.42 46.93 -2.97
CA VAL A 14 -9.12 45.68 -3.17
C VAL A 14 -8.04 44.62 -3.15
N ASP A 15 -8.01 43.86 -2.05
CA ASP A 15 -7.33 42.58 -1.99
C ASP A 15 -8.01 41.70 -3.04
N ASP A 16 -7.49 41.69 -4.26
CA ASP A 16 -7.89 40.72 -5.26
C ASP A 16 -7.03 39.49 -5.01
N ASP A 17 -7.45 38.71 -4.02
CA ASP A 17 -7.20 37.27 -4.06
C ASP A 17 -7.82 36.83 -5.39
N ALA A 18 -7.04 36.85 -6.45
CA ALA A 18 -7.34 36.12 -7.65
C ALA A 18 -7.38 34.65 -7.22
N ILE A 19 -8.55 34.21 -6.74
CA ILE A 19 -8.86 32.81 -6.54
C ILE A 19 -8.87 32.27 -7.95
N VAL A 20 -7.70 31.84 -8.39
CA VAL A 20 -7.62 31.01 -9.57
C VAL A 20 -8.48 29.79 -9.23
N ASP A 21 -9.58 29.58 -9.96
CA ASP A 21 -10.40 28.35 -9.83
C ASP A 21 -9.53 27.09 -9.97
N TYR A 22 -8.39 27.26 -10.65
CA TYR A 22 -7.33 26.28 -10.86
C TYR A 22 -6.18 26.47 -9.85
N PRO A 23 -5.48 25.40 -9.45
CA PRO A 23 -4.33 25.49 -8.54
C PRO A 23 -3.17 26.35 -9.08
N MET A 24 -3.11 26.54 -10.41
CA MET A 24 -2.17 27.41 -11.09
C MET A 24 -2.72 27.91 -12.44
N SER A 25 -2.24 29.07 -12.87
CA SER A 25 -2.43 29.66 -14.19
C SER A 25 -1.09 30.20 -14.68
N VAL A 26 -0.69 29.80 -15.88
CA VAL A 26 0.50 30.35 -16.56
C VAL A 26 0.03 31.25 -17.69
N GLU A 27 0.55 32.47 -17.70
CA GLU A 27 0.28 33.45 -18.74
C GLU A 27 1.56 33.84 -19.46
N MET A 28 1.45 34.04 -20.77
CA MET A 28 2.55 34.43 -21.62
C MET A 28 2.23 35.78 -22.26
N ILE A 29 2.91 36.83 -21.81
CA ILE A 29 2.56 38.22 -22.10
C ILE A 29 3.63 38.83 -23.00
N PRO A 30 3.32 39.20 -24.25
CA PRO A 30 4.28 39.90 -25.10
C PRO A 30 4.51 41.32 -24.58
N GLN A 31 5.77 41.71 -24.43
CA GLN A 31 6.18 43.03 -23.96
C GLN A 31 7.31 43.56 -24.85
N GLY A 32 6.95 44.22 -25.95
CA GLY A 32 7.90 44.71 -26.93
C GLY A 32 8.59 43.56 -27.68
N ASP A 33 9.91 43.47 -27.55
CA ASP A 33 10.76 42.41 -28.11
C ASP A 33 10.93 41.20 -27.16
N LYS A 34 10.22 41.20 -26.02
CA LYS A 34 10.31 40.15 -25.00
C LYS A 34 8.98 39.44 -24.80
N LEU A 35 9.10 38.23 -24.25
CA LEU A 35 7.98 37.42 -23.79
C LEU A 35 8.10 37.24 -22.29
N LEU A 36 7.08 37.65 -21.54
CA LEU A 36 7.05 37.52 -20.09
C LEU A 36 6.19 36.33 -19.69
N LEU A 37 6.77 35.40 -18.93
CA LEU A 37 6.04 34.28 -18.32
C LEU A 37 5.61 34.69 -16.91
N ARG A 38 4.30 34.67 -16.66
CA ARG A 38 3.71 34.94 -15.34
C ARG A 38 2.99 33.69 -14.84
N LEU A 39 3.35 33.23 -13.65
CA LEU A 39 2.65 32.14 -12.96
C LEU A 39 1.86 32.72 -11.78
N SER A 40 0.54 32.53 -11.80
CA SER A 40 -0.37 32.81 -10.69
C SER A 40 -0.80 31.48 -10.10
N CYS A 41 -0.48 31.23 -8.83
CA CYS A 41 -0.81 29.95 -8.17
C CYS A 41 -1.22 30.16 -6.72
N ARG A 42 -1.91 29.17 -6.17
CA ARG A 42 -2.25 29.16 -4.76
C ARG A 42 -1.06 28.67 -3.93
N ASN A 43 -0.57 29.49 -3.01
CA ASN A 43 0.64 29.20 -2.22
C ASN A 43 0.49 28.01 -1.24
N ASP A 44 -0.75 27.65 -0.88
CA ASP A 44 -1.05 26.45 -0.08
C ASP A 44 -0.95 25.15 -0.88
N VAL A 45 -0.97 25.24 -2.22
CA VAL A 45 -0.84 24.10 -3.14
C VAL A 45 0.54 24.05 -3.78
N ILE A 46 1.04 25.20 -4.23
CA ILE A 46 2.33 25.32 -4.92
C ILE A 46 3.20 26.33 -4.16
N PRO A 47 4.23 25.87 -3.42
CA PRO A 47 5.15 26.76 -2.74
C PRO A 47 5.88 27.68 -3.73
N PRO A 48 6.25 28.92 -3.34
CA PRO A 48 6.93 29.86 -4.23
C PRO A 48 8.21 29.33 -4.90
N SER A 49 8.98 28.48 -4.21
CA SER A 49 10.17 27.83 -4.79
C SER A 49 9.83 26.84 -5.89
N GLN A 50 8.68 26.16 -5.79
CA GLN A 50 8.19 25.24 -6.80
C GLN A 50 7.60 26.00 -8.00
N ALA A 51 6.95 27.14 -7.73
CA ALA A 51 6.46 28.05 -8.76
C ALA A 51 7.59 28.59 -9.64
N ASP A 52 8.71 29.01 -9.03
CA ASP A 52 9.93 29.40 -9.77
C ASP A 52 10.48 28.24 -10.61
N LEU A 53 10.56 27.03 -10.03
CA LEU A 53 11.04 25.85 -10.73
C LEU A 53 10.19 25.51 -11.96
N ILE A 54 8.85 25.61 -11.85
CA ILE A 54 7.93 25.39 -12.97
C ILE A 54 8.18 26.39 -14.10
N LEU A 55 8.37 27.68 -13.78
CA LEU A 55 8.67 28.70 -14.77
C LEU A 55 10.00 28.43 -15.48
N ARG A 56 11.03 28.04 -14.74
CA ARG A 56 12.34 27.67 -15.30
C ARG A 56 12.28 26.42 -16.16
N GLN A 57 11.49 25.42 -15.77
CA GLN A 57 11.26 24.21 -16.57
C GLN A 57 10.51 24.54 -17.87
N LEU A 58 9.49 25.39 -17.82
CA LEU A 58 8.75 25.84 -18.99
C LEU A 58 9.62 26.68 -19.94
N ASP A 59 10.43 27.59 -19.41
CA ASP A 59 11.37 28.39 -20.19
C ASP A 59 12.37 27.50 -20.94
N HIS A 60 12.94 26.49 -20.26
CA HIS A 60 13.87 25.54 -20.87
C HIS A 60 13.20 24.71 -21.99
N LEU A 61 11.96 24.26 -21.77
CA LEU A 61 11.18 23.56 -22.79
C LEU A 61 10.86 24.44 -24.01
N LEU A 62 10.52 25.71 -23.79
CA LEU A 62 10.24 26.66 -24.87
C LEU A 62 11.49 26.96 -25.70
N LEU A 63 12.63 27.19 -25.06
CA LEU A 63 13.90 27.44 -25.74
C LEU A 63 14.35 26.21 -26.54
N ASP A 64 14.26 25.01 -25.96
CA ASP A 64 14.60 23.79 -26.68
C ASP A 64 13.69 23.58 -27.91
N GLY A 65 12.37 23.70 -27.75
CA GLY A 65 11.43 23.52 -28.87
C GLY A 65 11.56 24.59 -29.98
N LEU A 66 12.07 25.78 -29.67
CA LEU A 66 12.25 26.86 -30.66
C LEU A 66 13.59 26.80 -31.39
N PHE A 67 14.64 26.31 -30.74
CA PHE A 67 16.02 26.42 -31.23
C PHE A 67 16.70 25.08 -31.54
N SER A 68 16.06 23.94 -31.22
CA SER A 68 16.56 22.60 -31.54
C SER A 68 15.78 22.00 -32.73
N GLU A 69 16.44 21.82 -33.88
CA GLU A 69 15.80 21.31 -35.12
C GLU A 69 15.23 19.88 -35.00
N ASP A 70 15.81 19.05 -34.12
CA ASP A 70 15.41 17.65 -33.90
C ASP A 70 14.62 17.43 -32.59
N SER A 71 14.21 18.49 -31.88
CA SER A 71 13.46 18.32 -30.62
C SER A 71 12.03 17.86 -30.91
N ASP A 72 11.68 16.67 -30.41
CA ASP A 72 10.34 16.10 -30.50
C ASP A 72 9.50 16.34 -29.22
N CYS A 73 10.03 17.18 -28.31
CA CYS A 73 9.48 17.44 -26.97
C CYS A 73 9.31 16.20 -26.08
N THR A 74 9.78 15.02 -26.49
CA THR A 74 9.79 13.80 -25.68
C THR A 74 11.12 13.59 -24.96
N MET A 75 12.19 14.16 -25.52
CA MET A 75 13.55 14.10 -24.97
C MET A 75 14.10 15.50 -24.81
N ILE A 76 14.74 15.77 -23.68
CA ILE A 76 15.47 17.01 -23.44
C ILE A 76 16.92 16.63 -23.16
N PRO A 77 17.79 16.63 -24.19
CA PRO A 77 19.12 16.02 -24.11
C PRO A 77 20.07 16.75 -23.16
N GLU A 78 19.88 18.06 -22.93
CA GLU A 78 20.73 18.90 -22.08
C GLU A 78 19.89 19.70 -21.07
N VAL A 79 19.46 19.06 -19.99
CA VAL A 79 18.75 19.72 -18.88
C VAL A 79 19.68 19.89 -17.69
N GLN A 80 19.71 21.09 -17.13
CA GLN A 80 20.41 21.36 -15.87
C GLN A 80 19.81 20.49 -14.74
N PRO A 81 20.62 19.78 -13.94
CA PRO A 81 20.12 18.87 -12.89
C PRO A 81 19.12 19.52 -11.92
N GLU A 82 19.24 20.83 -11.69
CA GLU A 82 18.34 21.61 -10.83
C GLU A 82 16.91 21.70 -11.36
N LEU A 83 16.69 21.46 -12.67
CA LEU A 83 15.38 21.42 -13.31
C LEU A 83 14.78 20.00 -13.33
N LEU A 84 15.52 18.98 -12.90
CA LEU A 84 15.04 17.60 -12.90
C LEU A 84 14.39 17.23 -11.57
N SER A 85 13.26 16.51 -11.63
CA SER A 85 12.74 15.78 -10.49
C SER A 85 13.38 14.39 -10.43
N VAL A 86 14.46 14.27 -9.67
CA VAL A 86 15.21 13.01 -9.55
C VAL A 86 14.60 12.15 -8.45
N THR A 87 13.97 11.04 -8.83
CA THR A 87 13.57 10.00 -7.87
C THR A 87 14.81 9.17 -7.49
N PRO A 88 14.91 8.70 -6.23
CA PRO A 88 15.94 7.73 -5.87
C PRO A 88 15.90 6.53 -6.82
N ALA A 89 17.07 5.97 -7.13
CA ALA A 89 17.15 4.79 -7.97
C ALA A 89 16.26 3.67 -7.38
N LYS A 90 15.53 2.96 -8.25
CA LYS A 90 14.79 1.78 -7.83
C LYS A 90 15.79 0.73 -7.35
N GLU A 91 15.80 0.47 -6.04
CA GLU A 91 16.54 -0.64 -5.48
C GLU A 91 15.76 -1.93 -5.74
N PRO A 92 16.30 -2.89 -6.52
CA PRO A 92 15.57 -4.10 -6.89
C PRO A 92 15.44 -5.09 -5.73
N PHE A 93 16.17 -4.87 -4.64
CA PHE A 93 16.28 -5.82 -3.53
C PHE A 93 16.24 -5.09 -2.19
N ILE A 94 15.36 -5.57 -1.31
CA ILE A 94 15.34 -5.17 0.09
C ILE A 94 16.04 -6.27 0.90
N PRO A 95 17.15 -5.98 1.60
CA PRO A 95 17.82 -6.97 2.43
C PRO A 95 16.88 -7.60 3.44
N SER A 96 16.80 -8.94 3.41
CA SER A 96 15.96 -9.73 4.33
C SER A 96 16.83 -10.69 5.13
N PRO A 97 16.59 -10.83 6.45
CA PRO A 97 17.30 -11.80 7.28
C PRO A 97 16.85 -13.26 7.05
N VAL A 98 15.84 -13.48 6.21
CA VAL A 98 15.20 -14.77 5.95
C VAL A 98 14.85 -14.92 4.47
N SER A 99 14.66 -16.16 4.01
CA SER A 99 14.31 -16.50 2.62
C SER A 99 12.82 -16.79 2.43
N LEU A 100 12.17 -17.37 3.44
CA LEU A 100 10.75 -17.74 3.43
C LEU A 100 9.97 -16.94 4.48
N LEU A 101 8.73 -16.59 4.17
CA LEU A 101 7.93 -15.70 5.02
C LEU A 101 7.73 -16.25 6.45
N HIS A 102 7.56 -17.56 6.61
CA HIS A 102 7.34 -18.18 7.92
C HIS A 102 8.60 -18.16 8.82
N GLU A 103 9.79 -18.03 8.24
CA GLU A 103 11.05 -17.99 8.98
C GLU A 103 11.16 -16.71 9.84
N PHE A 104 10.45 -15.62 9.48
CA PHE A 104 10.36 -14.44 10.36
C PHE A 104 9.78 -14.81 11.73
N VAL A 105 8.77 -15.67 11.78
CA VAL A 105 8.18 -16.15 13.04
C VAL A 105 9.13 -17.09 13.76
N GLU A 106 9.81 -17.99 13.04
CA GLU A 106 10.78 -18.93 13.63
C GLU A 106 11.98 -18.21 14.26
N LYS A 107 12.57 -17.28 13.52
CA LYS A 107 13.69 -16.47 13.98
C LYS A 107 13.28 -15.65 15.21
N THR A 108 12.13 -14.98 15.15
CA THR A 108 11.65 -14.17 16.28
C THR A 108 11.29 -15.04 17.49
N ALA A 109 10.78 -16.26 17.28
CA ALA A 109 10.50 -17.22 18.35
C ALA A 109 11.79 -17.75 19.02
N SER A 110 12.91 -17.82 18.28
CA SER A 110 14.22 -18.16 18.84
C SER A 110 14.87 -16.99 19.57
N GLU A 111 14.80 -15.78 19.01
CA GLU A 111 15.47 -14.60 19.56
C GLU A 111 14.69 -13.95 20.72
N THR A 112 13.35 -13.90 20.62
CA THR A 112 12.46 -13.23 21.57
C THR A 112 11.21 -14.08 21.89
N PRO A 113 11.37 -15.28 22.46
CA PRO A 113 10.30 -16.28 22.59
C PRO A 113 9.06 -15.78 23.33
N HIS A 114 9.24 -14.98 24.38
CA HIS A 114 8.17 -14.51 25.27
C HIS A 114 7.48 -13.21 24.80
N LYS A 115 7.92 -12.63 23.68
CA LYS A 115 7.28 -11.43 23.13
C LYS A 115 5.90 -11.80 22.59
N LEU A 116 4.92 -10.94 22.83
CA LEU A 116 3.56 -11.11 22.31
C LEU A 116 3.57 -11.05 20.77
N ALA A 117 2.99 -12.07 20.12
CA ALA A 117 2.93 -12.19 18.66
C ALA A 117 1.50 -12.03 18.13
N LEU A 118 0.53 -12.64 18.80
CA LEU A 118 -0.87 -12.59 18.43
C LEU A 118 -1.72 -12.29 19.66
N GLU A 119 -2.65 -11.36 19.50
CA GLU A 119 -3.69 -11.08 20.47
C GLU A 119 -5.04 -11.07 19.76
N PHE A 120 -5.98 -11.87 20.26
CA PHE A 120 -7.29 -12.01 19.67
C PHE A 120 -8.37 -11.63 20.69
N VAL A 121 -9.20 -10.66 20.32
CA VAL A 121 -10.30 -10.18 21.16
C VAL A 121 -11.58 -10.91 20.73
N SER A 122 -12.13 -11.72 21.63
CA SER A 122 -13.36 -12.48 21.39
C SER A 122 -14.63 -11.72 21.80
N GLY A 123 -14.50 -10.62 22.54
CA GLY A 123 -15.63 -9.78 22.91
C GLY A 123 -15.23 -8.52 23.66
N VAL A 124 -15.97 -7.44 23.43
CA VAL A 124 -15.82 -6.17 24.14
C VAL A 124 -17.14 -5.86 24.82
N THR A 125 -17.11 -5.74 26.14
CA THR A 125 -18.21 -5.19 26.94
C THR A 125 -17.78 -3.85 27.51
N SER A 126 -18.72 -3.01 27.93
CA SER A 126 -18.45 -1.69 28.51
C SER A 126 -17.51 -1.71 29.73
N GLN A 127 -17.27 -2.89 30.33
CA GLN A 127 -16.46 -3.05 31.54
C GLN A 127 -15.28 -4.03 31.37
N LYS A 128 -15.25 -4.85 30.31
CA LYS A 128 -14.21 -5.87 30.13
C LYS A 128 -14.03 -6.28 28.67
N ILE A 129 -12.76 -6.44 28.28
CA ILE A 129 -12.34 -7.03 27.01
C ILE A 129 -11.98 -8.50 27.26
N ALA A 130 -12.70 -9.42 26.64
CA ALA A 130 -12.33 -10.82 26.59
C ALA A 130 -11.31 -11.02 25.47
N LYS A 131 -10.09 -11.42 25.83
CA LYS A 131 -8.98 -11.59 24.88
C LYS A 131 -8.11 -12.78 25.25
N GLN A 132 -7.48 -13.36 24.22
CA GLN A 132 -6.47 -14.38 24.33
C GLN A 132 -5.20 -13.90 23.63
N SER A 133 -4.06 -14.37 24.12
CA SER A 133 -2.74 -13.87 23.71
C SER A 133 -1.80 -15.06 23.52
N TRP A 134 -0.96 -14.98 22.49
CA TRP A 134 0.08 -15.96 22.19
C TRP A 134 1.40 -15.25 21.98
N THR A 135 2.42 -15.76 22.64
CA THR A 135 3.81 -15.39 22.44
C THR A 135 4.33 -15.90 21.09
N TYR A 136 5.47 -15.39 20.62
CA TYR A 136 6.12 -15.91 19.40
C TYR A 136 6.44 -17.40 19.52
N LEU A 137 6.87 -17.87 20.70
CA LEU A 137 7.12 -19.29 20.94
C LEU A 137 5.84 -20.12 20.76
N GLU A 138 4.72 -19.70 21.37
CA GLU A 138 3.45 -20.43 21.29
C GLU A 138 2.86 -20.40 19.88
N LEU A 139 2.90 -19.24 19.21
CA LEU A 139 2.46 -19.10 17.82
C LEU A 139 3.25 -20.04 16.90
N ASN A 140 4.58 -20.05 17.04
CA ASN A 140 5.45 -20.94 16.28
C ASN A 140 5.13 -22.42 16.55
N GLN A 141 4.87 -22.79 17.81
CA GLN A 141 4.47 -24.15 18.17
C GLN A 141 3.12 -24.56 17.57
N MET A 142 2.12 -23.67 17.57
CA MET A 142 0.82 -23.96 16.94
C MET A 142 0.96 -24.14 15.42
N GLY A 143 1.70 -23.25 14.74
CA GLY A 143 2.02 -23.42 13.32
C GLY A 143 2.77 -24.72 13.05
N ASN A 144 3.73 -25.11 13.89
CA ASN A 144 4.46 -26.37 13.76
C ASN A 144 3.54 -27.60 13.89
N LYS A 145 2.53 -27.56 14.77
CA LYS A 145 1.54 -28.65 14.91
C LYS A 145 0.74 -28.83 13.62
N ILE A 146 0.23 -27.73 13.05
CA ILE A 146 -0.51 -27.77 11.78
C ILE A 146 0.41 -28.24 10.65
N ALA A 147 1.64 -27.74 10.56
CA ALA A 147 2.58 -28.17 9.52
C ALA A 147 2.88 -29.68 9.57
N ARG A 148 2.96 -30.26 10.78
CA ARG A 148 3.13 -31.72 10.94
C ARG A 148 1.89 -32.49 10.54
N LEU A 149 0.70 -31.99 10.86
CA LEU A 149 -0.56 -32.57 10.43
C LEU A 149 -0.64 -32.62 8.89
N LEU A 150 -0.35 -31.50 8.23
CA LEU A 150 -0.39 -31.40 6.77
C LEU A 150 0.63 -32.31 6.07
N ARG A 151 1.85 -32.44 6.62
CA ARG A 151 2.85 -33.37 6.09
C ARG A 151 2.52 -34.84 6.33
N SER A 152 1.66 -35.14 7.31
CA SER A 152 1.20 -36.51 7.57
C SER A 152 0.01 -36.93 6.72
N GLY A 153 -0.80 -35.96 6.26
CA GLY A 153 -1.74 -36.16 5.16
C GLY A 153 -0.97 -36.30 3.85
N HIS A 154 -1.52 -37.00 2.88
CA HIS A 154 -0.86 -37.33 1.60
C HIS A 154 -0.71 -36.12 0.65
N SER A 155 -0.48 -34.92 1.19
CA SER A 155 -0.32 -33.69 0.44
C SER A 155 1.09 -33.62 -0.15
N ASN A 156 1.19 -33.53 -1.48
CA ASN A 156 2.45 -33.32 -2.17
C ASN A 156 2.99 -31.92 -1.82
N GLU A 157 4.26 -31.84 -1.43
CA GLU A 157 4.95 -30.57 -1.21
C GLU A 157 4.74 -29.62 -2.40
N GLY A 158 4.45 -28.34 -2.11
CA GLY A 158 4.17 -27.33 -3.14
C GLY A 158 2.70 -27.25 -3.59
N GLY A 159 1.81 -28.09 -3.07
CA GLY A 159 0.37 -28.02 -3.36
C GLY A 159 -0.35 -26.82 -2.73
N LEU A 160 -1.62 -26.65 -3.11
CA LEU A 160 -2.54 -25.67 -2.54
C LEU A 160 -3.44 -26.29 -1.49
N ILE A 161 -3.59 -25.60 -0.36
CA ILE A 161 -4.46 -26.00 0.75
C ILE A 161 -5.56 -24.95 0.92
N GLY A 162 -6.82 -25.38 0.88
CA GLY A 162 -7.95 -24.50 1.17
C GLY A 162 -7.95 -24.11 2.65
N ILE A 163 -8.23 -22.84 2.95
CA ILE A 163 -8.43 -22.36 4.31
C ILE A 163 -9.83 -21.72 4.41
N CYS A 164 -10.68 -22.27 5.27
CA CYS A 164 -12.09 -21.92 5.38
C CYS A 164 -12.48 -21.70 6.85
N PHE A 165 -12.06 -20.57 7.41
CA PHE A 165 -12.29 -20.18 8.80
C PHE A 165 -13.03 -18.84 8.87
N ASP A 166 -13.85 -18.66 9.90
CA ASP A 166 -14.22 -17.33 10.37
C ASP A 166 -13.01 -16.62 10.98
N LYS A 167 -13.19 -15.36 11.40
CA LYS A 167 -12.15 -14.63 12.12
C LYS A 167 -11.90 -15.30 13.48
N CYS A 168 -10.84 -16.10 13.58
CA CYS A 168 -10.43 -16.78 14.80
C CYS A 168 -8.89 -16.95 14.88
N PRO A 169 -8.33 -17.26 16.06
CA PRO A 169 -6.90 -17.53 16.23
C PRO A 169 -6.40 -18.69 15.35
N GLU A 170 -7.20 -19.75 15.20
CA GLU A 170 -6.86 -20.96 14.45
C GLU A 170 -6.61 -20.68 12.97
N ALA A 171 -7.23 -19.64 12.40
CA ALA A 171 -6.95 -19.20 11.03
C ALA A 171 -5.48 -18.77 10.89
N TYR A 172 -4.94 -18.02 11.85
CA TYR A 172 -3.54 -17.58 11.84
C TYR A 172 -2.57 -18.74 12.05
N PHE A 173 -2.91 -19.69 12.93
CA PHE A 173 -2.12 -20.90 13.13
C PHE A 173 -2.08 -21.75 11.86
N SER A 174 -3.22 -21.82 11.16
CA SER A 174 -3.37 -22.56 9.91
C SER A 174 -2.53 -21.95 8.79
N ILE A 175 -2.60 -20.62 8.60
CA ILE A 175 -1.76 -19.92 7.60
C ILE A 175 -0.28 -20.19 7.86
N LEU A 176 0.18 -20.01 9.10
CA LEU A 176 1.57 -20.26 9.45
C LEU A 176 1.96 -21.73 9.22
N GLY A 177 1.08 -22.67 9.59
CA GLY A 177 1.29 -24.10 9.39
C GLY A 177 1.36 -24.52 7.93
N ILE A 178 0.49 -23.97 7.08
CA ILE A 178 0.50 -24.20 5.62
C ILE A 178 1.85 -23.75 5.05
N LEU A 179 2.29 -22.52 5.35
CA LEU A 179 3.58 -22.00 4.87
C LEU A 179 4.76 -22.86 5.35
N LYS A 180 4.76 -23.29 6.62
CA LYS A 180 5.79 -24.18 7.20
C LYS A 180 5.76 -25.60 6.64
N SER A 181 4.67 -26.01 6.02
CA SER A 181 4.54 -27.31 5.36
C SER A 181 5.01 -27.28 3.91
N GLY A 182 5.43 -26.12 3.39
CA GLY A 182 5.84 -25.95 1.98
C GLY A 182 4.67 -25.82 1.02
N HIS A 183 3.47 -25.54 1.52
CA HIS A 183 2.27 -25.35 0.72
C HIS A 183 1.87 -23.88 0.66
N ALA A 184 1.10 -23.50 -0.36
CA ALA A 184 0.40 -22.23 -0.41
C ALA A 184 -1.07 -22.41 0.00
N TYR A 185 -1.73 -21.35 0.46
CA TYR A 185 -3.12 -21.42 0.88
C TYR A 185 -4.06 -20.72 -0.11
N VAL A 186 -5.29 -21.23 -0.19
CA VAL A 186 -6.40 -20.62 -0.94
C VAL A 186 -7.46 -20.20 0.06
N ALA A 187 -7.66 -18.90 0.20
CA ALA A 187 -8.68 -18.36 1.11
C ALA A 187 -10.09 -18.61 0.57
N ILE A 188 -10.91 -19.30 1.36
CA ILE A 188 -12.30 -19.61 1.04
C ILE A 188 -13.17 -18.89 2.06
N ASP A 189 -14.06 -18.03 1.58
CA ASP A 189 -15.00 -17.31 2.44
C ASP A 189 -15.96 -18.32 3.11
N PRO A 190 -15.99 -18.38 4.46
CA PRO A 190 -16.87 -19.28 5.18
C PRO A 190 -18.35 -19.00 4.89
N THR A 191 -18.72 -17.76 4.59
CA THR A 191 -20.11 -17.33 4.33
C THR A 191 -20.56 -17.56 2.88
N ALA A 192 -19.64 -17.94 1.98
CA ALA A 192 -19.98 -18.18 0.59
C ALA A 192 -20.89 -19.42 0.42
N PRO A 193 -21.81 -19.42 -0.57
CA PRO A 193 -22.61 -20.61 -0.89
C PRO A 193 -21.74 -21.82 -1.25
N LEU A 194 -22.22 -23.03 -0.97
CA LEU A 194 -21.48 -24.29 -1.24
C LEU A 194 -21.01 -24.40 -2.70
N ALA A 195 -21.85 -24.00 -3.66
CA ALA A 195 -21.48 -24.00 -5.08
C ALA A 195 -20.27 -23.09 -5.39
N ARG A 196 -20.15 -21.94 -4.69
CA ARG A 196 -19.00 -21.05 -4.84
C ARG A 196 -17.74 -21.65 -4.22
N LYS A 197 -17.87 -22.32 -3.07
CA LYS A 197 -16.77 -23.05 -2.42
C LYS A 197 -16.26 -24.18 -3.33
N GLN A 198 -17.18 -24.98 -3.89
CA GLN A 198 -16.84 -26.06 -4.83
C GLN A 198 -16.14 -25.53 -6.08
N PHE A 199 -16.60 -24.40 -6.64
CA PHE A 199 -15.94 -23.78 -7.78
C PHE A 199 -14.48 -23.43 -7.45
N ILE A 200 -14.21 -22.81 -6.30
CA ILE A 200 -12.86 -22.41 -5.89
C ILE A 200 -11.96 -23.64 -5.71
N ILE A 201 -12.47 -24.70 -5.08
CA ILE A 201 -11.73 -25.96 -4.92
C ILE A 201 -11.37 -26.56 -6.27
N ASN A 202 -12.34 -26.65 -7.20
CA ASN A 202 -12.10 -27.22 -8.52
C ASN A 202 -11.10 -26.41 -9.35
N ASP A 203 -11.21 -25.08 -9.30
CA ASP A 203 -10.35 -24.16 -10.07
C ASP A 203 -8.92 -24.12 -9.51
N SER A 204 -8.78 -24.18 -8.18
CA SER A 204 -7.47 -24.19 -7.52
C SER A 204 -6.78 -25.56 -7.53
N GLY A 205 -7.53 -26.66 -7.67
CA GLY A 205 -6.99 -28.01 -7.52
C GLY A 205 -6.55 -28.33 -6.08
N ALA A 206 -6.98 -27.55 -5.09
CA ALA A 206 -6.72 -27.82 -3.68
C ALA A 206 -7.45 -29.10 -3.24
N ASN A 207 -6.72 -30.10 -2.78
CA ASN A 207 -7.25 -31.40 -2.37
C ASN A 207 -7.40 -31.56 -0.86
N THR A 208 -7.12 -30.52 -0.08
CA THR A 208 -7.25 -30.51 1.38
C THR A 208 -7.81 -29.17 1.82
N VAL A 209 -8.76 -29.15 2.75
CA VAL A 209 -9.32 -27.93 3.33
C VAL A 209 -9.20 -27.93 4.85
N LEU A 210 -8.53 -26.91 5.39
CA LEU A 210 -8.54 -26.64 6.83
C LEU A 210 -9.77 -25.80 7.20
N CYS A 211 -10.50 -26.27 8.21
CA CYS A 211 -11.65 -25.57 8.78
C CYS A 211 -11.77 -25.84 10.29
N VAL A 212 -12.67 -25.12 10.94
CA VAL A 212 -13.16 -25.44 12.30
C VAL A 212 -14.13 -26.63 12.26
N SER A 213 -14.16 -27.40 13.35
CA SER A 213 -14.87 -28.69 13.41
C SER A 213 -16.38 -28.61 13.20
N ASP A 214 -17.00 -27.49 13.60
CA ASP A 214 -18.44 -27.22 13.44
C ASP A 214 -18.87 -27.07 11.97
N ARG A 215 -17.91 -26.83 11.07
CA ARG A 215 -18.14 -26.67 9.63
C ARG A 215 -17.78 -27.90 8.80
N TYR A 216 -17.32 -28.97 9.45
CA TYR A 216 -16.91 -30.20 8.79
C TYR A 216 -18.05 -30.85 7.98
N ASP A 217 -19.26 -30.91 8.54
CA ASP A 217 -20.42 -31.52 7.86
C ASP A 217 -20.89 -30.73 6.62
N GLU A 218 -20.67 -29.41 6.62
CA GLU A 218 -20.92 -28.57 5.45
C GLU A 218 -19.86 -28.83 4.37
N LEU A 219 -18.59 -28.79 4.76
CA LEU A 219 -17.46 -28.84 3.84
C LEU A 219 -17.17 -30.23 3.28
N ARG A 220 -17.52 -31.31 3.99
CA ARG A 220 -17.40 -32.68 3.46
C ARG A 220 -18.30 -32.95 2.24
N GLN A 221 -19.24 -32.05 1.94
CA GLN A 221 -20.07 -32.12 0.74
C GLN A 221 -19.30 -31.67 -0.51
N LEU A 222 -18.14 -31.02 -0.32
CA LEU A 222 -17.24 -30.65 -1.40
C LEU A 222 -16.58 -31.91 -1.96
N THR A 223 -16.67 -32.07 -3.27
CA THR A 223 -15.99 -33.15 -4.00
C THR A 223 -14.55 -32.75 -4.31
N GLY A 224 -13.61 -33.69 -4.23
CA GLY A 224 -12.21 -33.47 -4.62
C GLY A 224 -11.30 -32.87 -3.54
N ALA A 225 -11.81 -32.64 -2.33
CA ALA A 225 -11.02 -32.23 -1.17
C ALA A 225 -11.28 -33.12 0.05
N GLU A 226 -10.21 -33.42 0.78
CA GLU A 226 -10.20 -34.06 2.11
C GLU A 226 -10.33 -33.04 3.24
#